data_AF-K1U5G1-F1
#
_entry.id   AF-K1U5G1-F1
#
_cell.length_a   1.000
_cell.length_b   1.000
_cell.length_c   1.000
_cell.angle_alpha   90.00
_cell.angle_beta   90.00
_cell.angle_gamma   90.00
#
_symmetry.space_group_name_H-M   'P 1'
#
loop_
_entity.id
_entity.type
_entity.pdbx_description
1 polymer ?
#
loop_
_entity_poly.entity_id
_entity_poly.type
_entity_poly.pdbx_seq_one_letter_code
_entity_poly.pdbx_strand_id
1 'polypeptide(L)'
;VDKWLSEGKTVILKIEVQGAAKIKKMYPLSTAIFIMPPSLEILEHRLRCRGTEDEDDLVRRLEIARGEIEKSRGYDYIVINDDLESAADEVLDIIEK
;
A
#
# COMPACT_ATOMS: atom_id res chain seq x y z
N VAL A 1 -2.38 -10.51 -15.83
CA VAL A 1 -3.60 -9.90 -15.27
C VAL A 1 -4.81 -10.31 -16.09
N ASP A 2 -4.87 -9.98 -17.39
CA ASP A 2 -6.03 -10.27 -18.26
C ASP A 2 -6.47 -11.74 -18.26
N LYS A 3 -5.52 -12.68 -18.30
CA LYS A 3 -5.82 -14.11 -18.21
C LYS A 3 -6.65 -14.45 -16.95
N TRP A 4 -6.22 -14.00 -15.78
CA TRP A 4 -6.91 -14.32 -14.53
C TRP A 4 -8.26 -13.60 -14.41
N LEU A 5 -8.34 -12.36 -14.92
CA LEU A 5 -9.61 -11.65 -15.01
C LEU A 5 -10.60 -12.40 -15.93
N SER A 6 -10.13 -12.93 -17.06
CA SER A 6 -10.97 -13.74 -17.97
C SER A 6 -11.43 -15.08 -17.37
N GLU A 7 -10.70 -15.58 -16.36
CA GLU A 7 -11.07 -16.76 -15.57
C GLU A 7 -12.03 -16.41 -14.41
N GLY A 8 -12.47 -15.16 -14.29
CA GLY A 8 -13.36 -14.70 -13.22
C GLY A 8 -12.68 -14.59 -11.84
N LYS A 9 -11.34 -14.51 -11.80
CA LYS A 9 -10.58 -14.40 -10.55
C LYS A 9 -10.35 -12.95 -10.16
N THR A 10 -10.39 -12.68 -8.86
CA THR A 10 -9.89 -11.43 -8.27
C THR A 10 -8.37 -11.40 -8.33
N VAL A 11 -7.80 -10.32 -8.87
CA VAL A 11 -6.34 -10.14 -8.99
C VAL A 11 -5.89 -9.05 -8.02
N ILE A 12 -5.09 -9.44 -7.04
CA ILE A 12 -4.49 -8.51 -6.08
C ILE A 12 -3.03 -8.25 -6.49
N LEU A 13 -2.67 -6.98 -6.63
CA LEU A 13 -1.31 -6.55 -6.99
C LEU A 13 -0.70 -5.77 -5.83
N LYS A 14 0.37 -6.30 -5.24
CA LYS A 14 1.20 -5.59 -4.26
C LYS A 14 2.40 -4.96 -4.97
N ILE A 15 2.33 -3.66 -5.23
CA ILE A 15 3.36 -2.90 -5.95
C ILE A 15 3.53 -1.51 -5.36
N GLU A 16 4.67 -0.88 -5.62
CA GLU A 16 4.98 0.49 -5.18
C GLU A 16 4.09 1.54 -5.87
N VAL A 17 4.05 2.76 -5.31
CA VAL A 17 3.15 3.84 -5.76
C VAL A 17 3.31 4.18 -7.24
N GLN A 18 4.54 4.15 -7.76
CA GLN A 18 4.78 4.40 -9.19
C GLN A 18 4.20 3.30 -10.07
N GLY A 19 4.26 2.05 -9.62
CA GLY A 19 3.66 0.90 -10.30
C GLY A 19 2.13 0.98 -10.27
N ALA A 20 1.57 1.32 -9.10
CA ALA A 20 0.12 1.47 -8.92
C ALA A 20 -0.47 2.51 -9.89
N ALA A 21 0.20 3.66 -10.06
CA ALA A 21 -0.23 4.69 -11.01
C ALA A 21 -0.25 4.19 -12.47
N LYS A 22 0.67 3.30 -12.86
CA LYS A 22 0.67 2.67 -14.19
C LYS A 22 -0.48 1.67 -14.33
N ILE A 23 -0.72 0.85 -13.31
CA ILE A 23 -1.85 -0.10 -13.29
C ILE A 23 -3.18 0.64 -13.40
N LYS A 24 -3.39 1.72 -12.63
CA LYS A 24 -4.62 2.51 -12.69
C LYS A 24 -4.89 3.09 -14.09
N LYS A 25 -3.83 3.45 -14.84
CA LYS A 25 -3.96 3.90 -16.24
C LYS A 25 -4.35 2.77 -17.19
N MET A 26 -3.80 1.57 -17.01
CA MET A 26 -4.12 0.40 -17.86
C MET A 26 -5.47 -0.22 -17.50
N TYR A 27 -5.85 -0.19 -16.23
CA TYR A 27 -7.08 -0.73 -15.68
C TYR A 27 -7.80 0.37 -14.87
N PRO A 28 -8.51 1.31 -15.54
CA PRO A 28 -9.19 2.43 -14.86
C PRO A 28 -10.22 1.99 -13.82
N LEU A 29 -10.81 0.80 -14.02
CA LEU A 29 -11.79 0.19 -13.11
C LEU A 29 -11.15 -0.56 -11.94
N SER A 30 -9.81 -0.62 -11.85
CA SER A 30 -9.15 -1.24 -10.69
C SER A 30 -9.37 -0.40 -9.43
N THR A 31 -9.52 -1.08 -8.29
CA THR A 31 -9.55 -0.46 -6.97
C THR A 31 -8.13 -0.34 -6.44
N ALA A 32 -7.68 0.88 -6.19
CA ALA A 32 -6.39 1.19 -5.60
C ALA A 32 -6.57 1.46 -4.10
N ILE A 33 -5.94 0.63 -3.28
CA ILE A 33 -5.94 0.75 -1.82
C ILE A 33 -4.53 1.13 -1.36
N PHE A 34 -4.41 2.25 -0.66
CA PHE A 34 -3.15 2.67 -0.04
C PHE A 34 -3.11 2.22 1.41
N ILE A 35 -2.11 1.41 1.76
CA ILE A 35 -1.91 0.97 3.15
C ILE A 35 -0.99 1.96 3.85
N MET A 36 -1.56 2.82 4.68
CA MET A 36 -0.87 3.89 5.37
C MET A 36 -0.41 3.43 6.75
N PRO A 37 0.84 3.73 7.18
CA PRO A 37 1.19 3.56 8.58
C PRO A 37 0.41 4.56 9.47
N PRO A 38 0.16 4.25 10.75
CA PRO A 38 -0.55 5.16 11.65
C PRO A 38 0.19 6.48 11.85
N SER A 39 1.52 6.46 11.82
CA SER A 39 2.35 7.66 11.75
C SER A 39 3.73 7.34 11.18
N LEU A 40 4.49 8.37 10.77
CA LEU A 40 5.88 8.20 10.34
C LEU A 40 6.78 7.76 11.50
N GLU A 41 6.53 8.24 12.72
CA GLU A 41 7.28 7.85 13.91
C GLU A 41 7.08 6.36 14.24
N ILE A 42 5.84 5.86 14.10
CA ILE A 42 5.55 4.43 14.31
C ILE A 42 6.19 3.59 13.21
N LEU A 43 6.20 4.08 11.96
CA LEU A 43 6.89 3.41 10.85
C LEU A 43 8.39 3.30 11.14
N GLU A 44 9.04 4.41 11.54
CA GLU A 44 10.45 4.43 11.91
C GLU A 44 10.74 3.42 13.03
N HIS A 45 9.96 3.45 14.11
CA HIS A 45 10.12 2.52 15.22
C HIS A 45 10.02 1.06 14.75
N ARG A 46 9.02 0.72 13.91
CA ARG A 46 8.85 -0.64 13.35
C ARG A 46 10.04 -1.06 12.48
N LEU A 47 10.60 -0.16 11.66
CA LEU A 47 11.76 -0.45 10.82
C LEU A 47 13.03 -0.66 11.67
N ARG A 48 13.25 0.19 12.68
CA ARG A 48 14.35 0.03 13.66
C ARG A 48 14.25 -1.30 14.41
N CYS A 49 13.07 -1.67 14.89
CA CYS A 49 12.85 -2.93 15.60
C CYS A 49 13.12 -4.18 14.75
N ARG A 50 12.95 -4.09 13.42
CA ARG A 50 13.26 -5.21 12.52
C ARG A 50 14.76 -5.48 12.46
N GLY A 51 15.61 -4.47 12.71
CA GLY A 51 17.06 -4.63 12.77
C GLY A 51 17.71 -5.09 11.47
N THR A 52 17.00 -4.99 10.34
CA THR A 52 17.45 -5.46 9.03
C THR A 52 18.09 -4.37 8.18
N GLU A 53 18.11 -3.13 8.66
CA GLU A 53 18.50 -1.94 7.89
C GLU A 53 19.49 -1.09 8.68
N ASP A 54 20.43 -0.45 7.99
CA ASP A 54 21.30 0.57 8.57
C ASP A 54 20.59 1.95 8.63
N GLU A 55 21.21 2.92 9.30
CA GLU A 55 20.62 4.26 9.46
C GLU A 55 20.39 4.97 8.13
N ASP A 56 21.28 4.81 7.16
CA ASP A 56 21.16 5.48 5.86
C ASP A 56 19.99 4.92 5.04
N ASP A 57 19.80 3.60 5.07
CA ASP A 57 18.64 2.93 4.45
C ASP A 57 17.32 3.30 5.12
N LEU A 58 17.33 3.42 6.46
CA LEU A 58 16.16 3.85 7.22
C LEU A 58 15.72 5.26 6.85
N VAL A 59 16.65 6.23 6.86
CA VAL A 59 16.36 7.62 6.50
C VAL A 59 15.83 7.70 5.07
N ARG A 60 16.47 6.97 4.14
CA ARG A 60 16.01 6.91 2.75
C ARG A 60 14.59 6.35 2.63
N ARG A 61 14.26 5.28 3.38
CA ARG A 61 12.91 4.71 3.39
C ARG A 61 11.86 5.67 3.96
N LEU A 62 12.19 6.39 5.03
CA LEU A 62 11.27 7.36 5.63
C LEU A 62 10.97 8.52 4.68
N GLU A 63 11.98 9.01 3.96
CA GLU A 63 11.80 10.04 2.93
C GLU A 63 10.94 9.53 1.76
N ILE A 64 11.16 8.29 1.31
CA ILE A 64 10.30 7.65 0.30
C ILE A 64 8.85 7.57 0.81
N ALA A 65 8.65 7.05 2.02
CA ALA A 65 7.33 6.88 2.62
C ALA A 65 6.58 8.21 2.72
N ARG A 66 7.28 9.29 3.12
CA ARG A 66 6.72 10.64 3.16
C ARG A 66 6.24 11.11 1.78
N GLY A 67 7.04 10.92 0.74
CA GLY A 67 6.66 11.26 -0.63
C GLY A 67 5.55 10.36 -1.20
N GLU A 68 5.43 9.12 -0.72
CA GLU A 68 4.34 8.20 -1.08
C GLU A 68 3.02 8.58 -0.41
N ILE A 69 3.05 9.03 0.85
CA ILE A 69 1.87 9.52 1.58
C ILE A 69 1.24 10.72 0.87
N GLU A 70 2.02 11.64 0.31
CA GLU A 70 1.47 12.75 -0.46
C GLU A 70 0.70 12.30 -1.70
N LYS A 71 1.17 11.20 -2.34
CA LYS A 71 0.54 10.59 -3.52
C LYS A 71 -0.67 9.73 -3.18
N SER A 72 -0.88 9.38 -1.90
CA SER A 72 -2.04 8.59 -1.45
C SER A 72 -3.39 9.22 -1.82
N ARG A 73 -3.43 10.55 -2.01
CA ARG A 73 -4.63 11.28 -2.45
C ARG A 73 -5.20 10.82 -3.80
N GLY A 74 -4.40 10.11 -4.60
CA GLY A 74 -4.84 9.53 -5.88
C GLY A 74 -5.42 8.13 -5.79
N TYR A 75 -5.54 7.56 -4.59
CA TYR A 75 -6.08 6.21 -4.36
C TYR A 75 -7.58 6.26 -4.06
N ASP A 76 -8.28 5.17 -4.35
CA ASP A 76 -9.73 5.06 -4.09
C ASP A 76 -10.01 4.88 -2.59
N TYR A 77 -9.12 4.19 -1.87
CA TYR A 77 -9.21 3.95 -0.44
C TYR A 77 -7.84 4.11 0.25
N ILE A 78 -7.88 4.55 1.52
CA ILE A 78 -6.72 4.60 2.41
C ILE A 78 -7.07 3.79 3.64
N VAL A 79 -6.28 2.76 3.92
CA VAL A 79 -6.43 1.88 5.10
C VAL A 79 -5.28 2.14 6.04
N ILE A 80 -5.57 2.43 7.31
CA ILE A 80 -4.54 2.68 8.33
C ILE A 80 -4.12 1.36 8.96
N ASN A 81 -2.86 0.99 8.78
CA ASN A 81 -2.28 -0.25 9.30
C ASN A 81 -1.67 -0.06 10.70
N ASP A 82 -2.52 0.26 11.67
CA ASP A 82 -2.14 0.27 13.08
C ASP A 82 -2.15 -1.14 13.65
N ASP A 83 -3.28 -1.84 13.51
CA ASP A 83 -3.49 -3.25 13.85
C ASP A 83 -3.65 -4.11 12.59
N LEU A 84 -3.03 -5.28 12.58
CA LEU A 84 -2.99 -6.16 11.40
C LEU A 84 -4.36 -6.75 11.08
N GLU A 85 -5.10 -7.22 12.10
CA GLU A 85 -6.40 -7.85 11.91
C GLU A 85 -7.40 -6.82 11.39
N SER A 86 -7.48 -5.67 12.06
CA SER A 86 -8.38 -4.57 11.68
C SER A 86 -8.12 -4.07 10.26
N ALA A 87 -6.85 -3.90 9.88
CA ALA A 87 -6.50 -3.45 8.52
C ALA A 87 -6.77 -4.54 7.46
N ALA A 88 -6.64 -5.82 7.81
CA ALA A 88 -6.97 -6.92 6.91
C ALA A 88 -8.47 -7.00 6.66
N ASP A 89 -9.29 -6.88 7.72
CA ASP A 89 -10.75 -6.87 7.63
C ASP A 89 -11.24 -5.67 6.79
N GLU A 90 -10.67 -4.47 6.99
CA GLU A 90 -11.02 -3.30 6.19
C GLU A 90 -10.71 -3.50 4.70
N VAL A 91 -9.58 -4.14 4.37
CA VAL A 91 -9.23 -4.47 2.98
C VAL A 91 -10.20 -5.50 2.38
N LEU A 92 -10.60 -6.51 3.15
CA LEU A 92 -11.58 -7.51 2.71
C LEU A 92 -12.93 -6.86 2.41
N ASP A 93 -13.41 -6.00 3.31
CA ASP A 93 -14.65 -5.24 3.12
C ASP A 93 -14.62 -4.37 1.86
N ILE A 94 -13.46 -3.80 1.51
CA ILE A 94 -13.29 -3.03 0.28
C ILE A 94 -13.33 -3.93 -0.97
N ILE A 95 -12.77 -5.14 -0.90
CA ILE A 95 -12.69 -6.08 -2.02
C ILE A 95 -14.04 -6.77 -2.29
N GLU A 96 -14.85 -7.00 -1.25
CA GLU A 96 -16.13 -7.70 -1.33
C GLU A 96 -17.33 -6.81 -1.70
N LYS A 97 -17.13 -5.49 -1.76
CA LYS A 97 -18.13 -4.50 -2.23
C LYS A 97 -18.40 -4.61 -3.73
#